data_AF-A0A9E2KSW0-F1
#
_entry.id   AF-A0A9E2KSW0-F1
#
_cell.length_a   1.000
_cell.length_b   1.000
_cell.length_c   1.000
_cell.angle_alpha   90.00
_cell.angle_beta   90.00
_cell.angle_gamma   90.00
#
_symmetry.space_group_name_H-M   'P 1'
#
loop_
_entity.id
_entity.type
_entity.pdbx_description
1 polymer ?
#
loop_
_entity_poly.entity_id
_entity_poly.type
_entity_poly.pdbx_seq_one_letter_code
_entity_poly.pdbx_strand_id
1 'polypeptide(L)' 'MENKSIKINTDYENHAINMEFSDNLKDNRERGYILSAAFFSFAAAQGLDKQEVIEMVNSNYGQFTSSDGSSLFKRL' A
#
# COMPACT_ATOMS: atom_id res chain seq x y z
N MET A 1 2.98 -23.44 -12.76
CA MET A 1 3.49 -22.12 -12.32
C MET A 1 3.29 -22.04 -10.83
N GLU A 2 4.30 -21.60 -10.08
CA GLU A 2 4.15 -21.33 -8.66
C GLU A 2 3.36 -20.04 -8.44
N ASN A 3 2.59 -19.99 -7.36
CA ASN A 3 1.89 -18.77 -6.97
C ASN A 3 2.89 -17.69 -6.59
N LYS A 4 2.55 -16.44 -6.92
CA LYS A 4 3.28 -15.26 -6.44
C LYS A 4 2.58 -14.73 -5.21
N SER A 5 3.36 -14.22 -4.25
CA SER A 5 2.80 -13.66 -3.02
C SER A 5 3.54 -12.40 -2.59
N ILE A 6 2.79 -11.56 -1.88
CA ILE A 6 3.29 -10.37 -1.18
C ILE A 6 2.79 -10.49 0.26
N LYS A 7 3.71 -10.40 1.23
CA LYS A 7 3.39 -10.37 2.65
C LYS A 7 3.60 -8.95 3.16
N ILE A 8 2.59 -8.40 3.84
CA ILE A 8 2.60 -7.05 4.39
C ILE A 8 2.69 -7.18 5.92
N ASN A 9 3.69 -6.55 6.53
CA ASN A 9 3.86 -6.50 7.98
C ASN A 9 3.83 -5.04 8.42
N THR A 10 2.99 -4.71 9.41
CA THR A 10 3.01 -3.41 10.07
C THR A 10 4.05 -3.43 11.20
N ASP A 11 4.92 -2.43 11.20
CA ASP A 11 5.89 -2.18 12.26
C ASP A 11 5.49 -0.89 12.97
N TYR A 12 4.78 -1.05 14.09
CA TYR A 12 4.28 0.08 14.87
C TYR A 12 5.39 0.82 15.63
N GLU A 13 6.49 0.14 15.97
CA GLU A 13 7.62 0.78 16.66
C GLU A 13 8.35 1.75 15.73
N ASN A 14 8.58 1.32 14.48
CA ASN A 14 9.24 2.15 13.47
C ASN A 14 8.27 2.94 12.59
N HIS A 15 6.98 2.87 12.87
CA HIS A 15 5.92 3.54 12.10
C HIS A 15 6.02 3.27 10.59
N ALA A 16 6.15 2.00 10.23
CA ALA A 16 6.43 1.55 8.87
C ALA A 16 5.52 0.39 8.41
N ILE A 17 5.36 0.27 7.10
CA ILE A 17 4.88 -0.96 6.47
C ILE A 17 6.05 -1.61 5.74
N ASN A 18 6.31 -2.86 6.08
CA ASN A 18 7.29 -3.70 5.44
C ASN A 18 6.61 -4.67 4.47
N MET A 19 7.27 -4.95 3.35
CA MET A 19 6.79 -5.88 2.34
C MET A 19 7.84 -6.93 2.01
N GLU A 20 7.43 -8.19 2.01
CA GLU A 20 8.22 -9.33 1.53
C GLU A 20 7.58 -9.89 0.26
N PHE A 21 8.38 -10.18 -0.76
CA PHE A 21 7.92 -10.69 -2.06
C PHE A 21 8.42 -12.13 -2.23
N SER A 22 7.60 -13.00 -2.82
CA SER A 22 8.05 -14.35 -3.20
C SER A 22 9.22 -14.29 -4.20
N ASP A 23 10.09 -15.29 -4.16
CA ASP A 23 11.33 -15.35 -4.96
C ASP A 23 11.10 -15.19 -6.47
N ASN A 24 9.94 -15.63 -6.95
CA ASN A 24 9.52 -15.58 -8.34
C ASN A 24 8.84 -14.25 -8.75
N LEU A 25 8.71 -13.28 -7.84
CA LEU A 25 8.13 -11.94 -8.07
C LEU A 25 9.24 -10.87 -8.02
N LYS A 26 10.04 -10.79 -9.10
CA LYS A 26 11.22 -9.90 -9.19
C LYS A 26 10.99 -8.61 -10.00
N ASP A 27 10.03 -8.59 -10.94
CA ASP A 27 9.77 -7.40 -11.76
C ASP A 27 9.00 -6.36 -10.93
N ASN A 28 9.57 -5.15 -10.79
CA ASN A 28 8.94 -4.05 -10.07
C ASN A 28 7.63 -3.58 -10.71
N ARG A 29 7.48 -3.69 -12.03
CA ARG A 29 6.21 -3.37 -12.71
C ARG A 29 5.14 -4.35 -12.30
N GLU A 30 5.46 -5.64 -12.27
CA GLU A 30 4.53 -6.68 -11.83
C GLU A 30 4.12 -6.49 -10.37
N ARG A 31 5.09 -6.18 -9.48
CA ARG A 31 4.80 -5.81 -8.08
C ARG A 31 3.84 -4.63 -8.00
N GLY A 32 4.09 -3.56 -8.78
CA GLY A 32 3.24 -2.38 -8.83
C GLY A 32 1.82 -2.68 -9.30
N TYR A 33 1.67 -3.54 -10.31
CA TYR A 33 0.36 -3.99 -10.79
C TYR A 33 -0.42 -4.76 -9.72
N ILE A 34 0.21 -5.73 -9.07
CA ILE A 34 -0.43 -6.54 -8.02
C ILE A 34 -0.86 -5.67 -6.85
N LEU A 35 0.01 -4.78 -6.36
CA LEU A 35 -0.29 -3.89 -5.24
C LEU A 35 -1.41 -2.91 -5.58
N SER A 36 -1.39 -2.32 -6.78
CA SER A 36 -2.46 -1.41 -7.24
C SER A 36 -3.79 -2.15 -7.35
N ALA A 37 -3.79 -3.35 -7.94
CA ALA A 37 -5.00 -4.17 -8.06
C ALA A 37 -5.55 -4.57 -6.69
N ALA A 38 -4.70 -4.93 -5.73
CA ALA A 38 -5.10 -5.25 -4.36
C ALA A 38 -5.75 -4.06 -3.67
N PHE A 39 -5.14 -2.87 -3.77
CA PHE A 39 -5.69 -1.62 -3.23
C PHE A 39 -7.05 -1.28 -3.84
N PHE A 40 -7.19 -1.32 -5.17
CA PHE A 40 -8.46 -1.01 -5.83
C PHE A 40 -9.53 -2.07 -5.55
N SER A 41 -9.15 -3.35 -5.46
CA SER A 41 -10.08 -4.42 -5.08
C SER A 41 -10.61 -4.22 -3.66
N PHE A 42 -9.74 -3.81 -2.73
CA PHE A 42 -10.16 -3.47 -1.37
C PHE A 42 -11.10 -2.27 -1.36
N ALA A 43 -10.73 -1.16 -2.02
CA ALA A 43 -11.55 0.04 -2.09
C ALA A 43 -12.95 -0.23 -2.69
N ALA A 44 -13.02 -0.99 -3.78
CA ALA A 44 -14.27 -1.39 -4.39
C ALA A 44 -15.11 -2.27 -3.46
N ALA A 45 -14.49 -3.19 -2.70
CA ALA A 45 -15.19 -4.02 -1.73
C ALA A 45 -15.74 -3.23 -0.53
N GLN A 46 -15.13 -2.07 -0.21
CA GLN A 46 -15.65 -1.12 0.79
C GLN A 46 -16.76 -0.21 0.23
N GLY A 47 -17.07 -0.29 -1.07
CA GLY A 47 -18.05 0.56 -1.72
C GLY A 47 -17.57 1.98 -2.01
N LEU A 48 -16.25 2.22 -1.94
CA LEU A 48 -15.69 3.53 -2.22
C LEU A 48 -15.83 3.86 -3.70
N ASP A 49 -16.30 5.07 -3.98
CA ASP A 49 -16.31 5.59 -5.33
C ASP A 49 -14.93 6.13 -5.75
N LYS A 50 -14.83 6.50 -7.03
CA LYS A 50 -13.57 7.01 -7.59
C LYS A 50 -13.10 8.30 -6.91
N GLN A 51 -14.01 9.19 -6.54
CA GLN A 51 -13.69 10.47 -5.93
C GLN A 51 -13.14 10.27 -4.52
N GLU A 52 -13.77 9.40 -3.73
CA GLU A 52 -13.30 9.02 -2.40
C GLU A 52 -11.89 8.40 -2.44
N VAL A 53 -11.62 7.54 -3.43
CA VAL A 53 -10.27 6.96 -3.62
C VAL A 53 -9.25 8.05 -3.97
N ILE A 54 -9.60 8.99 -4.85
CA ILE A 54 -8.73 10.13 -5.20
C ILE A 54 -8.44 10.99 -3.97
N GLU A 55 -9.45 11.29 -3.17
CA GLU A 55 -9.32 12.07 -1.94
C GLU A 55 -8.45 11.36 -0.90
N MET A 56 -8.62 10.06 -0.74
CA MET A 56 -7.79 9.25 0.15
C MET A 56 -6.32 9.27 -0.30
N VAL A 57 -6.03 9.16 -1.59
CA VAL A 57 -4.67 9.29 -2.11
C VAL A 57 -4.12 10.69 -1.85
N ASN A 58 -4.85 11.75 -2.22
CA ASN A 58 -4.39 13.12 -2.05
C ASN A 58 -4.14 13.50 -0.59
N SER A 59 -4.98 13.03 0.33
CA SER A 59 -4.90 13.37 1.75
C SER A 59 -3.76 12.63 2.47
N ASN A 60 -3.39 11.46 1.98
CA ASN A 60 -2.46 10.57 2.67
C ASN A 60 -1.12 10.42 1.97
N TYR A 61 -1.03 10.59 0.65
CA TYR A 61 0.22 10.44 -0.09
C TYR A 61 1.32 11.38 0.42
N GLY A 62 0.94 12.62 0.75
CA GLY A 62 1.84 13.55 1.42
C GLY A 62 2.40 13.02 2.74
N GLN A 63 1.58 12.33 3.55
CA GLN A 63 2.02 11.73 4.83
C GLN A 63 3.02 10.58 4.62
N PHE A 64 3.06 9.94 3.45
CA PHE A 64 4.07 8.93 3.10
C PHE A 64 5.36 9.53 2.56
N THR A 65 5.32 10.72 1.95
CA THR A 65 6.48 11.34 1.30
C THR A 65 7.11 12.50 2.08
N SER A 66 6.40 13.04 3.08
CA SER A 66 6.87 14.17 3.88
C SER A 66 7.90 13.74 4.93
N SER A 67 8.97 14.54 5.06
CA SER A 67 10.07 14.33 6.02
C SER A 67 9.84 15.00 7.38
N ASP A 68 8.71 15.69 7.56
CA ASP A 68 8.35 16.44 8.78
C ASP A 68 7.83 15.56 9.93
N GLY A 69 7.81 14.24 9.72
CA GLY A 69 7.37 13.29 10.74
C GLY A 69 5.85 13.19 10.87
N SER A 70 5.06 13.67 9.92
CA SER A 70 3.60 13.49 9.82
C SER A 70 3.14 12.11 9.31
N SER A 71 4.03 11.11 9.37
CA SER A 71 3.76 9.72 8.93
C SER A 71 2.40 9.23 9.40
N LEU A 72 1.63 8.67 8.46
CA LEU A 72 0.30 8.11 8.72
C LEU A 72 0.33 7.06 9.84
N PHE A 73 1.45 6.35 10.00
CA PHE A 73 1.63 5.32 11.02
C PHE A 73 1.95 5.84 12.41
N LYS A 74 2.29 7.13 12.57
CA LYS A 74 2.39 7.75 13.92
C LYS A 74 1.01 8.06 14.51
N ARG A 75 -0.04 8.01 13.69
CA ARG A 75 -1.41 8.37 14.06
C ARG A 75 -2.30 7.15 14.33
N LEU A 76 -1.79 5.94 14.09
CA LEU A 76 -2.41 4.65 14.38
C LEU A 76 -1.81 4.07 15.65
#